data_AF-A0A1I4WHZ4-F1
#
_entry.id   AF-A0A1I4WHZ4-F1
#
_cell.length_a   1.000
_cell.length_b   1.000
_cell.length_c   1.000
_cell.angle_alpha   90.00
_cell.angle_beta   90.00
_cell.angle_gamma   90.00
#
_symmetry.space_group_name_H-M   'P 1'
#
loop_
_entity.id
_entity.type
_entity.pdbx_description
1 polymer ?
#
loop_
_entity_poly.entity_id
_entity_poly.type
_entity_poly.pdbx_seq_one_letter_code
_entity_poly.pdbx_strand_id
1 'polypeptide(L)' 'MVAPKGPRCPNCGEPTDPAFKPFCSKRCKDVDLNRWLKGSYSIPVVEYDDLPLPDDEDDGRT' A
#
# COMPACT_ATOMS: atom_id res chain seq x y z
N MET A 1 -21.37 5.80 23.10
CA MET A 1 -21.31 5.93 21.62
C MET A 1 -20.52 4.73 21.11
N VAL A 2 -21.19 3.70 20.58
CA VAL A 2 -20.51 2.47 20.12
C VAL A 2 -19.86 2.75 18.76
N ALA A 3 -18.54 2.65 18.67
CA ALA A 3 -17.85 2.74 17.40
C ALA A 3 -18.18 1.51 16.53
N PRO A 4 -18.51 1.67 15.24
CA PRO A 4 -18.86 0.55 14.39
C PRO A 4 -17.65 -0.37 14.20
N LYS A 5 -17.83 -1.65 14.55
CA LYS A 5 -16.83 -2.73 14.41
C LYS A 5 -16.82 -3.24 12.97
N GLY A 6 -16.48 -2.37 12.04
CA GLY A 6 -16.37 -2.66 10.60
C GLY A 6 -15.10 -2.09 10.02
N PRO A 7 -14.74 -2.48 8.78
CA PRO A 7 -13.60 -1.88 8.09
C PRO A 7 -13.76 -0.36 8.04
N ARG A 8 -12.62 0.32 8.22
CA ARG A 8 -12.52 1.77 8.26
C ARG A 8 -11.94 2.25 6.94
N CYS A 9 -12.43 3.38 6.45
CA CYS A 9 -11.92 4.03 5.25
C CYS A 9 -10.44 4.37 5.46
N PRO A 10 -9.52 3.92 4.59
CA PRO A 10 -8.09 4.22 4.73
C PRO A 10 -7.74 5.70 4.53
N ASN A 11 -8.64 6.48 3.92
CA ASN A 11 -8.43 7.91 3.67
C ASN A 11 -8.87 8.84 4.82
N CYS A 12 -9.94 8.48 5.54
CA CYS A 12 -10.53 9.37 6.57
C CYS A 12 -10.91 8.67 7.89
N GLY A 13 -10.88 7.33 7.96
CA GLY A 13 -11.19 6.57 9.16
C GLY A 13 -12.69 6.38 9.45
N GLU A 14 -13.59 6.88 8.62
CA GLU A 14 -15.03 6.64 8.73
C GLU A 14 -15.40 5.18 8.39
N PRO A 15 -16.60 4.71 8.80
CA PRO A 15 -17.06 3.37 8.43
C PRO A 15 -17.15 3.21 6.92
N THR A 16 -16.65 2.09 6.40
CA THR A 16 -16.71 1.81 4.97
C THR A 16 -18.16 1.63 4.50
N ASP A 17 -18.48 2.18 3.33
CA ASP A 17 -19.76 1.97 2.66
C ASP A 17 -19.64 0.73 1.75
N PRO A 18 -20.57 -0.25 1.82
CA PRO A 18 -20.57 -1.43 0.95
C PRO A 18 -20.43 -1.14 -0.55
N ALA A 19 -20.99 -0.04 -1.06
CA ALA A 19 -20.91 0.36 -2.46
C ALA A 19 -19.54 0.92 -2.85
N PHE A 20 -18.76 1.42 -1.87
CA PHE A 20 -17.48 2.10 -2.11
C PHE A 20 -16.28 1.41 -1.47
N LYS A 21 -16.43 0.17 -0.98
CA LYS A 21 -15.36 -0.63 -0.36
C LYS A 21 -14.05 -0.54 -1.18
N PRO A 22 -12.90 -0.24 -0.54
CA PRO A 22 -12.66 -0.11 0.91
C PRO A 22 -12.99 1.27 1.54
N PHE A 23 -13.56 2.21 0.78
CA PHE A 23 -13.78 3.60 1.20
C PHE A 23 -15.18 3.88 1.75
N CYS A 24 -15.36 5.02 2.43
CA CYS A 24 -16.67 5.48 2.91
C CYS A 24 -17.52 6.17 1.82
N SER A 25 -16.92 6.58 0.70
CA SER A 25 -17.62 7.36 -0.34
C SER A 25 -16.85 7.42 -1.66
N LYS A 26 -17.54 7.83 -2.74
CA LYS A 26 -16.91 8.16 -4.03
C LYS A 26 -15.77 9.17 -3.89
N ARG A 27 -15.95 10.22 -3.07
CA ARG A 27 -14.92 11.23 -2.84
C ARG A 27 -13.63 10.62 -2.30
N CYS A 28 -13.72 9.74 -1.30
CA CYS A 28 -12.53 9.09 -0.76
C CYS A 28 -11.86 8.14 -1.75
N LYS A 29 -12.63 7.48 -2.63
CA LYS A 29 -12.08 6.69 -3.74
C LYS A 29 -11.30 7.56 -4.73
N ASP A 30 -11.85 8.70 -5.13
CA ASP A 30 -11.21 9.61 -6.07
C ASP A 30 -9.95 10.27 -5.49
N VAL A 31 -9.96 10.59 -4.18
CA VAL A 31 -8.77 11.08 -3.46
C VAL A 31 -7.65 10.05 -3.47
N ASP A 32 -7.98 8.78 -3.21
CA ASP A 32 -6.99 7.71 -3.27
C ASP A 32 -6.37 7.62 -4.67
N LEU A 33 -7.21 7.57 -5.70
CA LEU A 33 -6.76 7.52 -7.10
C LEU A 33 -5.83 8.69 -7.44
N ASN A 34 -6.15 9.90 -6.99
CA ASN A 34 -5.27 11.05 -7.19
C ASN A 34 -3.92 10.91 -6.47
N ARG A 35 -3.86 10.28 -5.28
CA ARG A 35 -2.59 9.98 -4.60
C ARG A 35 -1.74 8.98 -5.39
N TRP A 36 -2.38 7.97 -5.98
CA TRP A 36 -1.73 7.03 -6.90
C TRP A 36 -1.13 7.76 -8.11
N LEU A 37 -1.94 8.58 -8.79
CA LEU A 37 -1.50 9.32 -9.98
C LEU A 37 -0.39 10.34 -9.67
N LYS A 38 -0.32 10.84 -8.42
CA LYS A 38 0.75 11.73 -7.95
C LYS A 38 2.01 11.00 -7.49
N GLY A 39 2.04 9.67 -7.53
CA GLY A 39 3.16 8.88 -7.05
C GLY A 39 3.35 8.93 -5.54
N SER A 40 2.32 9.31 -4.76
CA SER A 40 2.42 9.30 -3.29
C SER A 40 2.57 7.89 -2.72
N TYR A 41 2.19 6.87 -3.50
CA TYR A 41 2.41 5.47 -3.19
C TYR A 41 3.65 4.94 -3.95
N SER A 42 4.81 5.54 -3.70
CA SER A 42 6.10 5.10 -4.24
C SER A 42 6.88 4.26 -3.22
N ILE A 43 7.57 3.22 -3.69
CA ILE A 43 8.54 2.48 -2.88
C ILE A 43 9.90 3.19 -3.04
N PRO A 44 10.58 3.58 -1.96
CA PRO A 44 11.89 4.20 -2.07
C PRO A 44 12.89 3.20 -2.66
N VAL A 45 13.75 3.69 -3.56
CA VAL A 45 14.88 2.89 -4.06
C VAL A 45 15.96 2.90 -2.99
N VAL A 46 16.41 1.70 -2.62
CA VAL A 46 17.68 1.51 -1.91
C VAL A 46 18.71 1.10 -2.95
N GLU A 47 19.84 1.78 -3.00
CA GLU A 47 20.92 1.40 -3.90
C GLU A 47 21.50 0.06 -3.44
N TYR A 48 21.58 -0.90 -4.36
CA TYR A 48 22.05 -2.26 -4.08
C TYR A 48 23.56 -2.33 -3.84
N ASP A 49 24.29 -1.23 -4.06
CA ASP A 49 25.75 -1.15 -3.87
C ASP A 49 26.17 -1.29 -2.39
N ASP A 50 25.25 -1.02 -1.44
CA ASP A 50 25.48 -1.21 0.00
C ASP A 50 25.03 -2.59 0.52
N LEU A 51 24.45 -3.44 -0.35
CA LEU A 51 24.05 -4.78 0.03
C LEU A 51 25.19 -5.75 -0.34
N PRO A 52 25.69 -6.57 0.60
CA PRO A 52 26.63 -7.62 0.25
C PRO A 52 25.98 -8.48 -0.83
N LEU A 53 26.66 -8.62 -1.97
CA LEU A 53 26.22 -9.53 -3.03
C LEU A 53 26.05 -10.91 -2.39
N PRO A 54 24.95 -11.63 -2.69
CA PRO A 54 24.85 -13.02 -2.28
C PRO A 54 26.09 -13.73 -2.81
N ASP A 55 26.83 -14.40 -1.92
CA ASP A 55 27.97 -15.20 -2.31
C ASP A 55 27.49 -16.15 -3.42
N ASP A 56 28.12 -16.10 -4.60
CA ASP A 56 27.88 -17.07 -5.66
C ASP A 56 28.27 -18.45 -5.10
N GLU A 57 27.31 -19.15 -4.49
CA GLU A 57 27.42 -20.54 -4.09
C GLU A 57 27.61 -21.35 -5.38
N ASP A 58 28.89 -21.60 -5.69
CA ASP A 58 29.46 -22.67 -6.50
C ASP A 58 28.39 -23.68 -6.96
N ASP A 59 28.00 -23.60 -8.24
CA ASP A 59 27.30 -24.70 -8.89
C ASP A 59 28.31 -25.86 -8.98
N GLY A 60 28.39 -26.63 -7.90
CA GLY A 60 29.21 -27.82 -7.78
C GLY A 60 28.72 -28.91 -8.73
N ARG A 61 28.94 -28.70 -10.03
CA ARG A 61 28.99 -29.75 -11.04
C ARG A 61 30.24 -30.58 -10.79
N THR A 62 30.11 -31.62 -9.97
CA THR A 62 30.86 -32.89 -10.06
C THR A 62 29.97 -34.04 -9.66
#